data_AF-A0A947ZEH5-F1
#
_entry.id   AF-A0A947ZEH5-F1
#
_cell.length_a   1.000
_cell.length_b   1.000
_cell.length_c   1.000
_cell.angle_alpha   90.00
_cell.angle_beta   90.00
_cell.angle_gamma   90.00
#
_symmetry.space_group_name_H-M   'P 1'
#
loop_
_entity.id
_entity.type
_entity.pdbx_description
1 polymer ?
#
loop_
_entity_poly.entity_id
_entity_poly.type
_entity_poly.pdbx_seq_one_letter_code
_entity_poly.pdbx_strand_id
1 'polypeptide(L)'
;LVITGGSRSSGGGLNADGAIIEMRNTLFMSNGSSQRGGAIYINGGSVHATNCFFFSNDSQKGGAVDAEYGSFTATNCVFYQNSANWGGAISAGTDGNAGRFYHCTFYNNTATYGRAMWAGGADIYNSIVWGTSADQLLLFYYSPSTRRGNISMDDTAGDDVIKINPGLKNPSEYDFTPLTGSPCIDAAIASYAETYDAYGSLRVDDPATTDKNSSVADIGAVEYQP
;
A
#
# COMPACT_ATOMS: atom_id res chain seq x y z
N LEU A 1 0.77 17.89 2.10
CA LEU A 1 -0.52 18.47 1.61
C LEU A 1 -1.68 17.65 2.17
N VAL A 2 -2.88 18.21 2.34
CA VAL A 2 -4.09 17.46 2.72
C VAL A 2 -5.18 17.68 1.68
N ILE A 3 -5.79 16.60 1.19
CA ILE A 3 -6.85 16.57 0.18
C ILE A 3 -7.99 15.72 0.74
N THR A 4 -9.18 16.31 0.93
CA THR A 4 -10.30 15.67 1.63
C THR A 4 -11.66 16.15 1.13
N GLY A 5 -12.69 15.31 1.25
CA GLY A 5 -14.07 15.63 0.87
C GLY A 5 -14.31 15.77 -0.64
N GLY A 6 -13.31 15.46 -1.46
CA GLY A 6 -13.43 15.50 -2.92
C GLY A 6 -14.49 14.53 -3.40
N SER A 7 -15.43 15.00 -4.23
CA SER A 7 -16.54 14.20 -4.77
C SER A 7 -16.73 14.51 -6.26
N ARG A 8 -16.25 13.61 -7.12
CA ARG A 8 -16.30 13.73 -8.60
C ARG A 8 -16.72 12.41 -9.23
N SER A 9 -16.97 12.39 -10.54
CA SER A 9 -17.14 11.13 -11.27
C SER A 9 -15.85 10.28 -11.26
N SER A 10 -14.70 10.94 -11.32
CA SER A 10 -13.38 10.29 -11.27
C SER A 10 -12.36 11.19 -10.57
N GLY A 11 -11.47 10.60 -9.77
CA GLY A 11 -10.39 11.32 -9.09
C GLY A 11 -10.92 12.37 -8.13
N GLY A 12 -11.54 11.92 -7.01
CA GLY A 12 -12.19 12.81 -6.05
C GLY A 12 -11.25 13.92 -5.56
N GLY A 13 -9.99 13.57 -5.27
CA GLY A 13 -8.91 14.52 -5.00
C GLY A 13 -8.15 14.96 -6.26
N LEU A 14 -7.59 14.00 -7.02
CA LEU A 14 -6.71 14.23 -8.16
C LEU A 14 -7.17 13.44 -9.39
N ASN A 15 -7.17 14.09 -10.55
CA ASN A 15 -7.29 13.43 -11.85
C ASN A 15 -6.00 13.70 -12.64
N ALA A 16 -5.27 12.63 -12.97
CA ALA A 16 -3.99 12.66 -13.67
C ALA A 16 -4.20 12.13 -15.10
N ASP A 17 -4.29 13.04 -16.07
CA ASP A 17 -4.56 12.72 -17.48
C ASP A 17 -3.27 12.87 -18.30
N GLY A 18 -2.67 11.75 -18.70
CA GLY A 18 -1.39 11.70 -19.43
C GLY A 18 -0.15 12.24 -18.69
N ALA A 19 -0.27 12.60 -17.41
CA ALA A 19 0.74 13.34 -16.66
C ALA A 19 1.74 12.42 -15.92
N ILE A 20 2.95 12.95 -15.67
CA ILE A 20 3.88 12.39 -14.69
C ILE A 20 3.79 13.24 -13.43
N ILE A 21 3.44 12.64 -12.29
CA ILE A 21 3.22 13.38 -11.03
C ILE A 21 4.03 12.74 -9.90
N GLU A 22 4.89 13.55 -9.28
CA GLU A 22 5.59 13.25 -8.04
C GLU A 22 4.76 13.77 -6.85
N MET A 23 4.34 12.89 -5.95
CA MET A 23 3.64 13.25 -4.71
C MET A 23 4.48 12.87 -3.50
N ARG A 24 4.64 13.82 -2.57
CA ARG A 24 5.34 13.60 -1.31
C ARG A 24 4.53 14.13 -0.14
N ASN A 25 4.62 13.47 1.01
CA ASN A 25 4.11 13.95 2.30
C ASN A 25 2.65 14.45 2.20
N THR A 26 1.78 13.63 1.60
CA THR A 26 0.41 14.01 1.23
C THR A 26 -0.63 13.03 1.75
N LEU A 27 -1.66 13.58 2.41
CA LEU A 27 -2.81 12.86 2.94
C LEU A 27 -4.01 13.05 2.02
N PHE A 28 -4.56 11.93 1.55
CA PHE A 28 -5.87 11.83 0.91
C PHE A 28 -6.84 11.14 1.89
N MET A 29 -7.74 11.91 2.49
CA MET A 29 -8.68 11.40 3.50
C MET A 29 -10.14 11.60 3.07
N SER A 30 -10.94 10.55 3.10
CA SER A 30 -12.39 10.62 2.86
C SER A 30 -12.77 11.32 1.54
N ASN A 31 -12.04 11.02 0.47
CA ASN A 31 -12.41 11.41 -0.89
C ASN A 31 -13.24 10.29 -1.53
N GLY A 32 -14.24 10.67 -2.32
CA GLY A 32 -15.17 9.76 -2.97
C GLY A 32 -15.23 9.98 -4.48
N SER A 33 -15.47 8.91 -5.24
CA SER A 33 -15.90 9.07 -6.63
C SER A 33 -16.90 8.00 -7.07
N SER A 34 -17.83 8.36 -7.95
CA SER A 34 -18.90 7.43 -8.36
C SER A 34 -18.45 6.34 -9.34
N GLN A 35 -17.24 6.44 -9.91
CA GLN A 35 -16.74 5.50 -10.91
C GLN A 35 -15.28 5.06 -10.69
N ARG A 36 -14.35 5.99 -10.40
CA ARG A 36 -12.90 5.74 -10.55
C ARG A 36 -12.04 6.55 -9.60
N GLY A 37 -11.30 5.89 -8.72
CA GLY A 37 -10.31 6.52 -7.86
C GLY A 37 -10.96 7.47 -6.86
N GLY A 38 -11.22 7.01 -5.64
CA GLY A 38 -11.82 7.86 -4.61
C GLY A 38 -10.92 9.04 -4.30
N ALA A 39 -9.61 8.80 -4.15
CA ALA A 39 -8.58 9.82 -4.07
C ALA A 39 -8.04 10.24 -5.45
N ILE A 40 -7.55 9.27 -6.25
CA ILE A 40 -6.78 9.54 -7.49
C ILE A 40 -7.29 8.68 -8.65
N TYR A 41 -7.57 9.31 -9.78
CA TYR A 41 -7.73 8.63 -11.07
C TYR A 41 -6.53 8.93 -11.98
N ILE A 42 -6.00 7.91 -12.65
CA ILE A 42 -4.88 8.01 -13.60
C ILE A 42 -5.32 7.49 -14.97
N ASN A 43 -5.45 8.42 -15.92
CA ASN A 43 -5.78 8.17 -17.31
C ASN A 43 -4.52 8.34 -18.18
N GLY A 44 -3.65 7.33 -18.20
CA GLY A 44 -2.34 7.46 -18.83
C GLY A 44 -1.33 8.24 -17.97
N GLY A 45 -0.05 8.07 -18.30
CA GLY A 45 1.04 8.63 -17.50
C GLY A 45 1.35 7.80 -16.25
N SER A 46 1.98 8.43 -15.25
CA SER A 46 2.50 7.75 -14.06
C SER A 46 2.45 8.63 -12.83
N VAL A 47 2.03 8.07 -11.69
CA VAL A 47 2.06 8.77 -10.40
C VAL A 47 3.00 8.02 -9.45
N HIS A 48 4.01 8.72 -8.94
CA HIS A 48 4.93 8.22 -7.92
C HIS A 48 4.57 8.86 -6.58
N ALA A 49 4.25 8.04 -5.57
CA ALA A 49 3.90 8.48 -4.22
C ALA A 49 4.99 8.10 -3.22
N THR A 50 5.42 9.06 -2.40
CA THR A 50 6.38 8.82 -1.31
C THR A 50 5.84 9.42 -0.02
N ASN A 51 5.80 8.66 1.08
CA ASN A 51 5.33 9.15 2.38
C ASN A 51 3.89 9.72 2.26
N CYS A 52 3.04 9.02 1.51
CA CYS A 52 1.64 9.40 1.27
C CYS A 52 0.66 8.47 2.00
N PHE A 53 -0.45 9.06 2.43
CA PHE A 53 -1.44 8.43 3.29
C PHE A 53 -2.81 8.49 2.60
N PHE A 54 -3.44 7.34 2.40
CA PHE A 54 -4.72 7.19 1.71
C PHE A 54 -5.71 6.55 2.67
N PHE A 55 -6.54 7.37 3.32
CA PHE A 55 -7.40 6.96 4.43
C PHE A 55 -8.88 7.10 4.08
N SER A 56 -9.62 6.00 4.21
CA SER A 56 -11.08 5.97 4.13
C SER A 56 -11.65 6.58 2.84
N ASN A 57 -10.95 6.42 1.70
CA ASN A 57 -11.44 6.86 0.39
C ASN A 57 -12.28 5.74 -0.25
N ASP A 58 -13.34 6.12 -0.98
CA ASP A 58 -14.31 5.17 -1.55
C ASP A 58 -14.58 5.44 -3.03
N SER A 59 -14.68 4.39 -3.85
CA SER A 59 -15.20 4.52 -5.22
C SER A 59 -15.64 3.19 -5.81
N GLN A 60 -16.18 3.20 -7.03
CA GLN A 60 -16.49 1.94 -7.73
C GLN A 60 -15.22 1.13 -8.08
N LYS A 61 -14.17 1.77 -8.61
CA LYS A 61 -12.87 1.13 -8.94
C LYS A 61 -11.75 1.88 -8.24
N GLY A 62 -10.98 1.21 -7.39
CA GLY A 62 -9.86 1.82 -6.68
C GLY A 62 -10.33 2.78 -5.60
N GLY A 63 -10.54 2.30 -4.38
CA GLY A 63 -11.07 3.15 -3.30
C GLY A 63 -10.17 4.34 -3.03
N ALA A 64 -8.85 4.14 -3.04
CA ALA A 64 -7.88 5.22 -3.16
C ALA A 64 -7.56 5.55 -4.63
N VAL A 65 -7.03 4.59 -5.41
CA VAL A 65 -6.42 4.87 -6.72
C VAL A 65 -6.98 3.95 -7.82
N ASP A 66 -7.45 4.54 -8.93
CA ASP A 66 -7.73 3.82 -10.19
C ASP A 66 -6.68 4.19 -11.24
N ALA A 67 -5.92 3.20 -11.70
CA ALA A 67 -4.85 3.31 -12.69
C ALA A 67 -5.18 2.47 -13.93
N GLU A 68 -6.31 2.76 -14.59
CA GLU A 68 -6.82 1.93 -15.70
C GLU A 68 -5.88 1.93 -16.91
N TYR A 69 -5.26 3.08 -17.25
CA TYR A 69 -4.38 3.22 -18.42
C TYR A 69 -2.99 3.80 -18.09
N GLY A 70 -2.66 3.94 -16.81
CA GLY A 70 -1.37 4.46 -16.34
C GLY A 70 -0.75 3.56 -15.27
N SER A 71 0.31 4.03 -14.61
CA SER A 71 0.95 3.30 -13.52
C SER A 71 0.93 4.09 -12.20
N PHE A 72 0.86 3.37 -11.08
CA PHE A 72 0.98 3.95 -9.75
C PHE A 72 2.03 3.18 -8.94
N THR A 73 3.08 3.88 -8.51
CA THR A 73 4.13 3.29 -7.65
C THR A 73 4.15 4.01 -6.31
N ALA A 74 4.41 3.29 -5.23
CA ALA A 74 4.44 3.87 -3.90
C ALA A 74 5.62 3.38 -3.06
N THR A 75 6.19 4.30 -2.27
CA THR A 75 7.24 4.04 -1.28
C THR A 75 6.81 4.64 0.05
N ASN A 76 6.92 3.88 1.15
CA ASN A 76 6.55 4.34 2.49
C ASN A 76 5.11 4.89 2.56
N CYS A 77 4.16 4.24 1.88
CA CYS A 77 2.77 4.70 1.81
C CYS A 77 1.83 3.84 2.64
N VAL A 78 0.81 4.47 3.23
CA VAL A 78 -0.24 3.77 3.98
C VAL A 78 -1.57 3.89 3.26
N PHE A 79 -2.21 2.75 3.02
CA PHE A 79 -3.57 2.64 2.50
C PHE A 79 -4.42 2.01 3.60
N TYR A 80 -5.32 2.78 4.20
CA TYR A 80 -6.14 2.35 5.33
C TYR A 80 -7.63 2.57 5.07
N GLN A 81 -8.44 1.53 5.33
CA GLN A 81 -9.91 1.60 5.25
C GLN A 81 -10.49 2.10 3.91
N ASN A 82 -9.73 2.00 2.81
CA ASN A 82 -10.26 2.37 1.50
C ASN A 82 -11.19 1.26 0.98
N SER A 83 -12.25 1.66 0.28
CA SER A 83 -13.36 0.80 -0.11
C SER A 83 -13.66 0.89 -1.60
N ALA A 84 -13.93 -0.24 -2.26
CA ALA A 84 -14.42 -0.25 -3.64
C ALA A 84 -15.17 -1.51 -4.05
N ASN A 85 -15.76 -1.54 -5.25
CA ASN A 85 -16.17 -2.81 -5.84
C ASN A 85 -14.94 -3.59 -6.36
N TRP A 86 -14.01 -2.90 -7.03
CA TRP A 86 -12.74 -3.47 -7.51
C TRP A 86 -11.55 -2.77 -6.86
N GLY A 87 -10.74 -3.51 -6.09
CA GLY A 87 -9.51 -3.01 -5.48
C GLY A 87 -9.75 -1.95 -4.42
N GLY A 88 -9.91 -2.36 -3.16
CA GLY A 88 -10.30 -1.49 -2.05
C GLY A 88 -9.34 -0.32 -1.86
N ALA A 89 -8.03 -0.56 -1.96
CA ALA A 89 -7.07 0.53 -2.11
C ALA A 89 -6.85 0.89 -3.58
N ILE A 90 -6.42 -0.07 -4.41
CA ILE A 90 -5.91 0.20 -5.75
C ILE A 90 -6.59 -0.71 -6.80
N SER A 91 -7.09 -0.11 -7.87
CA SER A 91 -7.45 -0.82 -9.10
C SER A 91 -6.53 -0.39 -10.23
N ALA A 92 -6.15 -1.32 -11.11
CA ALA A 92 -5.39 -1.04 -12.32
C ALA A 92 -5.85 -1.95 -13.46
N GLY A 93 -5.42 -1.65 -14.69
CA GLY A 93 -5.68 -2.50 -15.85
C GLY A 93 -5.22 -3.95 -15.63
N THR A 94 -6.01 -4.92 -16.11
CA THR A 94 -5.69 -6.36 -16.02
C THR A 94 -4.58 -6.79 -16.96
N ASP A 95 -4.28 -5.96 -17.96
CA ASP A 95 -3.41 -6.30 -19.09
C ASP A 95 -1.95 -5.88 -18.84
N GLY A 96 -1.64 -5.46 -17.61
CA GLY A 96 -0.31 -5.02 -17.18
C GLY A 96 -0.12 -5.09 -15.65
N ASN A 97 1.02 -4.57 -15.20
CA ASN A 97 1.41 -4.50 -13.79
C ASN A 97 1.02 -3.13 -13.21
N ALA A 98 0.33 -3.10 -12.07
CA ALA A 98 -0.13 -1.88 -11.41
C ALA A 98 1.01 -0.91 -11.03
N GLY A 99 2.19 -1.46 -10.73
CA GLY A 99 3.37 -0.73 -10.31
C GLY A 99 4.18 -1.47 -9.25
N ARG A 100 5.07 -0.72 -8.61
CA ARG A 100 5.95 -1.21 -7.54
C ARG A 100 5.60 -0.55 -6.21
N PHE A 101 5.64 -1.36 -5.15
CA PHE A 101 5.27 -0.97 -3.81
C PHE A 101 6.40 -1.36 -2.86
N TYR A 102 7.07 -0.36 -2.28
CA TYR A 102 8.17 -0.54 -1.33
C TYR A 102 7.72 -0.03 0.04
N HIS A 103 7.90 -0.83 1.09
CA HIS A 103 7.57 -0.42 2.46
C HIS A 103 6.15 0.19 2.56
N CYS A 104 5.16 -0.44 1.95
CA CYS A 104 3.78 0.04 1.99
C CYS A 104 2.98 -0.72 3.06
N THR A 105 1.99 -0.07 3.66
CA THR A 105 1.07 -0.68 4.62
C THR A 105 -0.35 -0.61 4.07
N PHE A 106 -0.86 -1.73 3.55
CA PHE A 106 -2.25 -1.89 3.12
C PHE A 106 -3.04 -2.56 4.24
N TYR A 107 -3.83 -1.80 4.99
CA TYR A 107 -4.52 -2.28 6.19
C TYR A 107 -6.03 -2.02 6.14
N ASN A 108 -6.86 -3.04 6.41
CA ASN A 108 -8.33 -2.94 6.41
C ASN A 108 -8.98 -2.41 5.10
N ASN A 109 -8.32 -2.53 3.94
CA ASN A 109 -8.93 -2.11 2.66
C ASN A 109 -9.90 -3.18 2.15
N THR A 110 -11.10 -2.78 1.74
CA THR A 110 -12.20 -3.71 1.43
C THR A 110 -12.68 -3.57 -0.01
N ALA A 111 -12.84 -4.70 -0.71
CA ALA A 111 -13.57 -4.70 -1.97
C ALA A 111 -14.27 -6.03 -2.24
N THR A 112 -15.34 -5.97 -3.04
CA THR A 112 -16.01 -7.16 -3.60
C THR A 112 -15.05 -8.02 -4.42
N TYR A 113 -14.13 -7.36 -5.13
CA TYR A 113 -13.18 -7.96 -6.04
C TYR A 113 -11.75 -7.43 -5.76
N GLY A 114 -10.76 -8.32 -5.63
CA GLY A 114 -9.34 -7.93 -5.46
C GLY A 114 -8.93 -7.52 -4.04
N ARG A 115 -9.90 -7.26 -3.17
CA ARG A 115 -9.69 -6.99 -1.73
C ARG A 115 -8.90 -5.71 -1.52
N ALA A 116 -7.59 -5.77 -1.25
CA ALA A 116 -6.75 -4.58 -1.21
C ALA A 116 -6.43 -4.04 -2.61
N MET A 117 -6.19 -4.91 -3.61
CA MET A 117 -5.72 -4.52 -4.93
C MET A 117 -6.29 -5.39 -6.05
N TRP A 118 -6.84 -4.78 -7.10
CA TRP A 118 -7.30 -5.45 -8.32
C TRP A 118 -6.44 -5.04 -9.51
N ALA A 119 -5.58 -5.94 -9.99
CA ALA A 119 -4.66 -5.70 -11.10
C ALA A 119 -4.24 -7.02 -11.76
N GLY A 120 -3.64 -6.96 -12.96
CA GLY A 120 -3.02 -8.11 -13.62
C GLY A 120 -1.72 -8.59 -12.97
N GLY A 121 -1.04 -7.71 -12.23
CA GLY A 121 0.14 -8.00 -11.42
C GLY A 121 0.55 -6.76 -10.62
N ALA A 122 1.39 -6.94 -9.60
CA ALA A 122 1.97 -5.87 -8.79
C ALA A 122 3.27 -6.35 -8.14
N ASP A 123 4.35 -5.57 -8.20
CA ASP A 123 5.58 -5.91 -7.48
C ASP A 123 5.54 -5.30 -6.07
N ILE A 124 5.68 -6.12 -5.03
CA ILE A 124 5.48 -5.70 -3.64
C ILE A 124 6.67 -6.17 -2.79
N TYR A 125 7.35 -5.23 -2.14
CA TYR A 125 8.56 -5.47 -1.35
C TYR A 125 8.45 -4.86 0.04
N ASN A 126 8.95 -5.56 1.05
CA ASN A 126 9.06 -5.08 2.43
C ASN A 126 7.75 -4.48 2.98
N SER A 127 6.60 -4.98 2.54
CA SER A 127 5.28 -4.36 2.74
C SER A 127 4.34 -5.22 3.58
N ILE A 128 3.40 -4.55 4.27
CA ILE A 128 2.31 -5.19 5.01
C ILE A 128 1.05 -5.17 4.16
N VAL A 129 0.38 -6.32 4.02
CA VAL A 129 -0.99 -6.40 3.51
C VAL A 129 -1.84 -7.24 4.48
N TRP A 130 -2.66 -6.57 5.27
CA TRP A 130 -3.36 -7.16 6.42
C TRP A 130 -4.76 -6.56 6.65
N GLY A 131 -5.53 -7.16 7.56
CA GLY A 131 -6.76 -6.60 8.14
C GLY A 131 -7.98 -6.58 7.20
N THR A 132 -7.79 -7.01 5.96
CA THR A 132 -8.90 -7.45 5.11
C THR A 132 -9.46 -8.77 5.72
N SER A 133 -10.71 -9.16 5.43
CA SER A 133 -11.41 -10.38 5.95
C SER A 133 -10.72 -11.77 5.72
N ALA A 134 -11.46 -12.87 5.48
CA ALA A 134 -10.95 -14.23 5.75
C ALA A 134 -9.95 -14.85 4.73
N ASP A 135 -10.09 -14.59 3.43
CA ASP A 135 -8.92 -14.54 2.53
C ASP A 135 -8.36 -13.10 2.58
N GLN A 136 -7.15 -12.79 2.08
CA GLN A 136 -6.56 -11.44 2.25
C GLN A 136 -6.18 -10.66 0.99
N LEU A 137 -5.57 -11.28 -0.02
CA LEU A 137 -5.36 -10.69 -1.34
C LEU A 137 -6.05 -11.53 -2.42
N LEU A 138 -6.66 -10.88 -3.41
CA LEU A 138 -7.08 -11.52 -4.65
C LEU A 138 -6.41 -10.81 -5.83
N LEU A 139 -5.08 -10.90 -5.89
CA LEU A 139 -4.32 -10.51 -7.08
C LEU A 139 -4.51 -11.59 -8.15
N PHE A 140 -5.02 -11.21 -9.31
CA PHE A 140 -5.27 -12.15 -10.40
C PHE A 140 -3.97 -12.34 -11.19
N TYR A 141 -3.47 -13.57 -11.18
CA TYR A 141 -2.17 -13.97 -11.74
C TYR A 141 -2.14 -13.97 -13.30
N TYR A 142 -2.45 -12.84 -13.93
CA TYR A 142 -2.41 -12.69 -15.39
C TYR A 142 -1.06 -12.14 -15.91
N SER A 143 -0.28 -11.49 -15.05
CA SER A 143 1.09 -11.02 -15.32
C SER A 143 2.07 -11.52 -14.25
N PRO A 144 3.35 -11.74 -14.59
CA PRO A 144 4.38 -12.06 -13.59
C PRO A 144 4.52 -10.91 -12.58
N SER A 145 4.55 -11.26 -11.29
CA SER A 145 4.66 -10.32 -10.16
C SER A 145 5.71 -10.81 -9.17
N THR A 146 6.60 -9.93 -8.72
CA THR A 146 7.59 -10.27 -7.68
C THR A 146 7.09 -9.81 -6.33
N ARG A 147 7.05 -10.71 -5.34
CA ARG A 147 6.66 -10.40 -3.97
C ARG A 147 7.71 -10.95 -3.02
N ARG A 148 8.32 -10.10 -2.19
CA ARG A 148 9.43 -10.47 -1.31
C ARG A 148 9.46 -9.68 0.00
N GLY A 149 9.82 -10.35 1.10
CA GLY A 149 9.94 -9.73 2.43
C GLY A 149 8.63 -9.10 2.94
N ASN A 150 7.48 -9.66 2.58
CA ASN A 150 6.18 -9.09 2.93
C ASN A 150 5.55 -9.77 4.16
N ILE A 151 4.62 -9.07 4.82
CA ILE A 151 3.68 -9.67 5.78
C ILE A 151 2.29 -9.74 5.16
N SER A 152 1.75 -10.96 5.01
CA SER A 152 0.37 -11.18 4.54
C SER A 152 -0.09 -12.62 4.79
N MET A 153 -1.39 -12.85 5.02
CA MET A 153 -1.90 -14.22 5.21
C MET A 153 -1.96 -15.05 3.92
N ASP A 154 -2.37 -14.46 2.80
CA ASP A 154 -2.73 -15.22 1.58
C ASP A 154 -1.85 -14.96 0.36
N ASP A 155 -0.66 -14.41 0.55
CA ASP A 155 0.31 -14.40 -0.53
C ASP A 155 0.80 -15.83 -0.80
N THR A 156 0.49 -16.37 -1.98
CA THR A 156 0.93 -17.69 -2.45
C THR A 156 2.08 -17.59 -3.45
N ALA A 157 2.63 -16.39 -3.69
CA ALA A 157 3.61 -16.12 -4.74
C ALA A 157 5.03 -15.79 -4.25
N GLY A 158 5.27 -15.74 -2.94
CA GLY A 158 6.59 -15.52 -2.35
C GLY A 158 6.90 -16.57 -1.28
N ASP A 159 8.06 -17.22 -1.41
CA ASP A 159 8.57 -18.23 -0.45
C ASP A 159 9.00 -17.61 0.90
N ASP A 160 9.10 -16.29 0.95
CA ASP A 160 9.64 -15.46 2.04
C ASP A 160 8.58 -14.58 2.74
N VAL A 161 7.29 -14.87 2.53
CA VAL A 161 6.19 -14.10 3.13
C VAL A 161 5.88 -14.56 4.55
N ILE A 162 5.90 -13.61 5.49
CA ILE A 162 5.57 -13.83 6.89
C ILE A 162 4.04 -13.82 7.07
N LYS A 163 3.47 -14.96 7.47
CA LYS A 163 2.02 -15.18 7.62
C LYS A 163 1.53 -15.01 9.07
N ILE A 164 2.07 -13.99 9.76
CA ILE A 164 1.81 -13.69 11.17
C ILE A 164 1.28 -12.25 11.26
N ASN A 165 0.40 -11.98 12.22
CA ASN A 165 -0.16 -10.65 12.43
C ASN A 165 0.97 -9.61 12.64
N PRO A 166 1.01 -8.50 11.86
CA PRO A 166 2.05 -7.48 11.95
C PRO A 166 2.10 -6.76 13.31
N GLY A 167 1.10 -6.93 14.19
CA GLY A 167 1.14 -6.38 15.54
C GLY A 167 1.29 -4.86 15.55
N LEU A 168 0.49 -4.16 14.74
CA LEU A 168 0.53 -2.70 14.65
C LEU A 168 -0.21 -2.07 15.84
N LYS A 169 0.34 -0.95 16.34
CA LYS A 169 0.02 -0.38 17.65
C LYS A 169 -1.42 0.12 17.79
N ASN A 170 -1.88 1.02 16.93
CA ASN A 170 -3.28 1.45 16.92
C ASN A 170 -3.74 2.00 15.56
N PRO A 171 -3.94 1.13 14.55
CA PRO A 171 -4.38 1.56 13.20
C PRO A 171 -5.67 2.38 13.18
N SER A 172 -6.57 2.20 14.16
CA SER A 172 -7.81 3.00 14.32
C SER A 172 -7.58 4.48 14.66
N GLU A 173 -6.44 4.80 15.27
CA GLU A 173 -5.99 6.17 15.53
C GLU A 173 -4.87 6.58 14.55
N TYR A 174 -4.79 5.89 13.40
CA TYR A 174 -3.76 6.05 12.37
C TYR A 174 -2.31 5.78 12.82
N ASP A 175 -2.12 5.08 13.95
CA ASP A 175 -0.80 4.65 14.43
C ASP A 175 -0.47 3.25 13.87
N PHE A 176 0.32 3.24 12.79
CA PHE A 176 0.80 2.04 12.10
C PHE A 176 2.21 1.61 12.56
N THR A 177 2.71 2.16 13.68
CA THR A 177 3.99 1.73 14.26
C THR A 177 3.89 0.26 14.69
N PRO A 178 4.91 -0.59 14.44
CA PRO A 178 4.98 -1.93 15.03
C PRO A 178 4.97 -1.85 16.57
N LEU A 179 4.40 -2.86 17.23
CA LEU A 179 4.55 -3.08 18.66
C LEU A 179 5.86 -3.83 18.95
N THR A 180 6.42 -3.67 20.15
CA THR A 180 7.54 -4.47 20.64
C THR A 180 7.27 -5.97 20.46
N GLY A 181 8.19 -6.68 19.81
CA GLY A 181 8.03 -8.10 19.46
C GLY A 181 7.15 -8.37 18.23
N SER A 182 6.79 -7.35 17.47
CA SER A 182 6.15 -7.49 16.16
C SER A 182 7.02 -8.29 15.19
N PRO A 183 6.43 -9.14 14.32
CA PRO A 183 7.20 -9.84 13.29
C PRO A 183 7.71 -8.91 12.17
N CYS A 184 7.30 -7.63 12.15
CA CYS A 184 7.81 -6.61 11.23
C CYS A 184 9.26 -6.19 11.56
N ILE A 185 9.64 -6.27 12.84
CA ILE A 185 10.88 -5.69 13.34
C ILE A 185 12.09 -6.43 12.77
N ASP A 186 13.04 -5.65 12.24
CA ASP A 186 14.28 -6.11 11.56
C ASP A 186 14.03 -7.22 10.54
N ALA A 187 12.87 -7.18 9.87
CA ALA A 187 12.40 -8.27 9.03
C ALA A 187 12.50 -7.99 7.52
N ALA A 188 12.76 -6.74 7.13
CA ALA A 188 12.82 -6.34 5.72
C ALA A 188 13.96 -7.05 4.97
N ILE A 189 13.93 -6.98 3.64
CA ILE A 189 15.06 -7.39 2.80
C ILE A 189 15.90 -6.14 2.49
N ALA A 190 17.16 -6.17 2.90
CA ALA A 190 18.08 -5.03 2.82
C ALA A 190 18.24 -4.46 1.40
N SER A 191 18.18 -5.30 0.35
CA SER A 191 18.28 -4.85 -1.05
C SER A 191 17.08 -4.04 -1.56
N TYR A 192 15.99 -3.99 -0.78
CA TYR A 192 14.78 -3.22 -1.07
C TYR A 192 14.43 -2.25 0.07
N ALA A 193 15.36 -2.06 1.03
CA ALA A 193 15.17 -1.23 2.20
C ALA A 193 15.41 0.26 1.89
N GLU A 194 14.49 1.10 2.36
CA GLU A 194 14.62 2.57 2.29
C GLU A 194 15.33 3.11 3.53
N THR A 195 16.04 4.24 3.42
CA THR A 195 16.77 4.83 4.57
C THR A 195 15.84 5.43 5.64
N TYR A 196 14.64 5.83 5.24
CA TYR A 196 13.67 6.51 6.09
C TYR A 196 12.28 5.85 5.99
N ASP A 197 11.42 6.10 6.97
CA ASP A 197 10.02 5.66 7.00
C ASP A 197 9.04 6.72 6.45
N ALA A 198 7.73 6.45 6.55
CA ALA A 198 6.65 7.35 6.10
C ALA A 198 6.59 8.69 6.83
N TYR A 199 7.14 8.78 8.05
CA TYR A 199 7.18 10.00 8.84
C TYR A 199 8.53 10.73 8.74
N GLY A 200 9.53 10.10 8.10
CA GLY A 200 10.89 10.64 7.95
C GLY A 200 11.83 10.24 9.09
N SER A 201 11.44 9.28 9.94
CA SER A 201 12.31 8.63 10.91
C SER A 201 13.35 7.80 10.18
N LEU A 202 14.56 7.67 10.75
CA LEU A 202 15.55 6.71 10.25
C LEU A 202 15.07 5.28 10.50
N ARG A 203 15.37 4.39 9.56
CA ARG A 203 15.28 2.95 9.77
C ARG A 203 16.46 2.45 10.60
N VAL A 204 16.20 1.70 11.67
CA VAL A 204 17.16 1.41 12.74
C VAL A 204 16.95 0.03 13.36
N ASP A 205 18.07 -0.61 13.70
CA ASP A 205 18.19 -1.89 14.41
C ASP A 205 17.46 -1.86 15.77
N ASP A 206 16.59 -2.82 16.05
CA ASP A 206 16.20 -3.17 17.42
C ASP A 206 17.14 -4.28 17.94
N PRO A 207 18.14 -3.96 18.79
CA PRO A 207 19.10 -4.94 19.30
C PRO A 207 18.47 -6.00 20.22
N ALA A 208 17.17 -5.92 20.52
CA ALA A 208 16.41 -6.97 21.18
C ALA A 208 15.88 -8.05 20.21
N THR A 209 15.94 -7.85 18.88
CA THR A 209 15.51 -8.82 17.87
C THR A 209 16.70 -9.46 17.13
N THR A 210 16.52 -9.91 15.90
CA THR A 210 17.57 -10.54 15.09
C THR A 210 17.29 -10.26 13.62
N ASP A 211 18.22 -9.54 12.98
CA ASP A 211 18.19 -9.12 11.59
C ASP A 211 17.85 -10.30 10.66
N LYS A 212 16.64 -10.31 10.12
CA LYS A 212 16.31 -11.21 9.02
C LYS A 212 16.82 -10.57 7.74
N ASN A 213 17.30 -11.40 6.82
CA ASN A 213 17.82 -10.96 5.51
C ASN A 213 18.92 -9.88 5.59
N SER A 214 19.63 -9.79 6.74
CA SER A 214 20.66 -8.78 7.04
C SER A 214 20.17 -7.33 6.93
N SER A 215 18.91 -7.07 7.32
CA SER A 215 18.32 -5.73 7.33
C SER A 215 17.96 -5.28 8.73
N VAL A 216 18.41 -4.08 9.08
CA VAL A 216 18.07 -3.31 10.29
C VAL A 216 16.83 -2.43 10.06
N ALA A 217 15.84 -2.98 9.36
CA ALA A 217 14.72 -2.20 8.84
C ALA A 217 13.41 -3.00 8.89
N ASP A 218 12.31 -2.30 9.15
CA ASP A 218 11.03 -2.96 9.37
C ASP A 218 10.24 -3.20 8.09
N ILE A 219 9.50 -4.30 8.06
CA ILE A 219 8.46 -4.53 7.05
C ILE A 219 7.32 -3.54 7.30
N GLY A 220 6.98 -2.75 6.29
CA GLY A 220 5.90 -1.77 6.32
C GLY A 220 6.38 -0.32 6.26
N ALA A 221 5.40 0.59 6.27
CA ALA A 221 5.61 2.02 6.04
C ALA A 221 6.19 2.79 7.23
N VAL A 222 6.14 2.24 8.44
CA VAL A 222 6.55 2.91 9.68
C VAL A 222 7.59 2.04 10.37
N GLU A 223 8.65 2.66 10.87
CA GLU A 223 9.67 1.96 11.65
C GLU A 223 9.28 1.91 13.13
N TYR A 224 9.57 0.80 13.81
CA TYR A 224 9.71 0.75 15.25
C TYR A 224 10.87 1.66 15.71
N GLN A 225 10.79 2.18 16.92
CA GLN A 225 11.88 2.93 17.54
C GLN A 225 12.01 2.42 18.99
N PRO A 226 13.11 1.73 19.34
CA PRO A 226 13.30 1.11 20.66
C PRO A 226 13.49 2.12 21.82
#